data_AF-A0A9P8KG33-F1
#
_entry.id   AF-A0A9P8KG33-F1
#
_cell.length_a   1.000
_cell.length_b   1.000
_cell.length_c   1.000
_cell.angle_alpha   90.00
_cell.angle_beta   90.00
_cell.angle_gamma   90.00
#
_symmetry.space_group_name_H-M   'P 1'
#
loop_
_entity.id
_entity.type
_entity.pdbx_description
1 polymer ?
#
loop_
_entity_poly.entity_id
_entity_poly.type
_entity_poly.pdbx_seq_one_letter_code
_entity_poly.pdbx_strand_id
1 'polypeptide(L)'
;MSDLVDQCPLPELAEALRPYIKPREEIAEIRRGIDSLLSQHIKDDNIPISKVTLSIAETSAQSALNSPFNGARRAFMQALIARQKAQSQYDVLKAELDLLQHTPTEKENHEKENSVATTVALIRQRQRRDKLLVIDKALDDLEKVRHTSQYADPSELLNGMQSQIPPPLAQQSQDESLAEAQSHVFELQKAVLRAQSTIQSTPRIDSSQKPVTEEWKQAYALRRARDELIAWIEDELAKLSEGEEHDDPDPDMPGDIGAESMEDIKTTLSDLYNKYITSRKRLARVLNTQYTETDSEIMKPLPERQQSASSNTSSHSAALASEVLPFIGILRSTAQEEAALMQHTSYLRRQITAVSAETEQLLVRLSDESHMVRPGTSHTTAWAEAARDARNGDKDIIHSRLVTGETSIDGARKVLASAQMSR
;
A
#
# COMPACT_ATOMS: atom_id res chain seq x y z
N MET A 1 2.93 -49.62 -54.26
CA MET A 1 3.10 -48.19 -53.88
C MET A 1 4.52 -47.68 -54.11
N SER A 2 5.47 -48.54 -54.45
CA SER A 2 6.77 -48.14 -55.01
C SER A 2 6.64 -47.43 -56.36
N ASP A 3 5.52 -47.61 -57.06
CA ASP A 3 5.34 -47.16 -58.45
C ASP A 3 5.02 -45.66 -58.60
N LEU A 4 4.71 -44.92 -57.53
CA LEU A 4 4.49 -43.45 -57.62
C LEU A 4 5.77 -42.63 -57.45
N VAL A 5 6.85 -43.22 -56.93
CA VAL A 5 8.14 -42.52 -56.76
C VAL A 5 8.88 -42.41 -58.10
N ASP A 6 8.64 -43.34 -59.02
CA ASP A 6 9.29 -43.42 -60.33
C ASP A 6 8.69 -42.46 -61.39
N GLN A 7 7.63 -41.73 -61.06
CA GLN A 7 6.94 -40.78 -61.98
C GLN A 7 7.14 -39.30 -61.60
N CYS A 8 8.00 -39.02 -60.61
CA CYS A 8 8.33 -37.63 -60.25
C CYS A 8 9.48 -37.10 -61.14
N PRO A 9 9.34 -35.91 -61.76
CA PRO A 9 10.35 -35.36 -62.68
C PRO A 9 11.68 -34.96 -61.99
N LEU A 10 11.78 -35.08 -60.67
CA LEU A 10 12.96 -34.74 -59.86
C LEU A 10 13.16 -35.81 -58.76
N PRO A 11 14.06 -36.80 -58.96
CA PRO A 11 14.25 -37.91 -58.04
C PRO A 11 14.87 -37.50 -56.70
N GLU A 12 15.70 -36.45 -56.68
CA GLU A 12 16.33 -35.91 -55.47
C GLU A 12 15.29 -35.31 -54.50
N LEU A 13 14.27 -34.64 -55.04
CA LEU A 13 13.16 -34.12 -54.25
C LEU A 13 12.27 -35.25 -53.72
N ALA A 14 12.06 -36.30 -54.51
CA ALA A 14 11.30 -37.47 -54.07
C ALA A 14 12.02 -38.20 -52.91
N GLU A 15 13.35 -38.26 -52.93
CA GLU A 15 14.16 -38.83 -51.85
C GLU A 15 14.16 -37.94 -50.59
N ALA A 16 14.22 -36.62 -50.74
CA ALA A 16 14.08 -35.69 -49.62
C ALA A 16 12.69 -35.71 -48.98
N LEU A 17 11.64 -35.97 -49.77
CA LEU A 17 10.26 -36.03 -49.30
C LEU A 17 9.81 -37.43 -48.87
N ARG A 18 10.58 -38.50 -49.15
CA ARG A 18 10.31 -39.88 -48.70
C ARG A 18 9.92 -40.01 -47.22
N PRO A 19 10.62 -39.38 -46.26
CA PRO A 19 10.23 -39.48 -44.84
C PRO A 19 8.92 -38.75 -44.51
N TYR A 20 8.44 -37.85 -45.38
CA TYR A 20 7.22 -37.06 -45.20
C TYR A 20 6.04 -37.56 -46.02
N ILE A 21 6.28 -38.40 -47.03
CA ILE A 21 5.24 -39.04 -47.85
C ILE A 21 4.81 -40.34 -47.18
N LYS A 22 3.72 -40.28 -46.43
CA LYS A 22 3.10 -41.44 -45.78
C LYS A 22 2.03 -42.09 -46.67
N PRO A 23 1.73 -43.39 -46.50
CA PRO A 23 0.64 -44.02 -47.22
C PRO A 23 -0.70 -43.34 -46.89
N ARG A 24 -1.62 -43.35 -47.86
CA ARG A 24 -2.91 -42.66 -47.76
C ARG A 24 -3.73 -43.12 -46.54
N GLU A 25 -3.55 -44.38 -46.14
CA GLU A 25 -4.19 -44.99 -44.97
C GLU A 25 -3.66 -44.39 -43.66
N GLU A 26 -2.33 -44.34 -43.47
CA GLU A 26 -1.72 -43.67 -42.31
C GLU A 26 -2.11 -42.19 -42.24
N ILE A 27 -2.17 -41.49 -43.38
CA ILE A 27 -2.61 -40.09 -43.41
C ILE A 27 -4.08 -39.98 -43.00
N ALA A 28 -4.93 -40.92 -43.39
CA ALA A 28 -6.34 -40.94 -42.99
C ALA A 28 -6.50 -41.24 -41.49
N GLU A 29 -5.69 -42.12 -40.93
CA GLU A 29 -5.64 -42.40 -39.48
C GLU A 29 -5.14 -41.19 -38.69
N ILE A 30 -4.05 -40.55 -39.13
CA ILE A 30 -3.53 -39.33 -38.52
C ILE A 30 -4.59 -38.22 -38.57
N ARG A 31 -5.29 -38.05 -39.70
CA ARG A 31 -6.39 -37.09 -39.82
C ARG A 31 -7.51 -37.40 -38.85
N ARG A 32 -7.97 -38.66 -38.77
CA ARG A 32 -8.99 -39.07 -37.79
C ARG A 32 -8.55 -38.84 -36.34
N GLY A 33 -7.28 -39.06 -36.01
CA GLY A 33 -6.71 -38.79 -34.69
C GLY A 33 -6.62 -37.31 -34.36
N ILE A 34 -6.31 -36.46 -35.35
CA ILE A 34 -6.33 -35.01 -35.18
C ILE A 34 -7.79 -34.53 -35.03
N ASP A 35 -8.70 -35.05 -35.85
CA ASP A 35 -10.13 -34.71 -35.79
C ASP A 35 -10.74 -35.09 -34.43
N SER A 36 -10.32 -36.21 -33.83
CA SER A 36 -10.77 -36.61 -32.48
C SER A 36 -10.18 -35.74 -31.36
N LEU A 37 -8.93 -35.30 -31.48
CA LEU A 37 -8.32 -34.38 -30.52
C LEU A 37 -8.92 -32.97 -30.60
N LEU A 38 -9.20 -32.51 -31.83
CA LEU A 38 -9.84 -31.22 -32.08
C LEU A 38 -11.28 -31.22 -31.58
N SER A 39 -12.05 -32.29 -31.82
CA SER A 39 -13.41 -32.39 -31.29
C SER A 39 -13.45 -32.47 -29.75
N GLN A 40 -12.43 -33.03 -29.10
CA GLN A 40 -12.32 -32.97 -27.64
C GLN A 40 -12.04 -31.57 -27.09
N HIS A 41 -11.32 -30.72 -27.84
CA HIS A 41 -10.90 -29.39 -27.39
C HIS A 41 -11.87 -28.27 -27.77
N ILE A 42 -12.68 -28.47 -28.81
CA ILE A 42 -13.68 -27.53 -29.28
C ILE A 42 -15.05 -28.02 -28.79
N LYS A 43 -15.43 -27.63 -27.56
CA LYS A 43 -16.77 -27.90 -27.01
C LYS A 43 -17.80 -26.92 -27.58
N ASP A 44 -18.09 -27.02 -28.87
CA ASP A 44 -19.25 -26.36 -29.48
C ASP A 44 -20.05 -27.40 -30.27
N ASP A 45 -21.19 -27.80 -29.71
CA ASP A 45 -21.92 -29.02 -30.06
C ASP A 45 -22.59 -29.04 -31.44
N ASN A 46 -22.41 -28.07 -32.34
CA ASN A 46 -23.22 -28.02 -33.58
C ASN A 46 -22.56 -27.46 -34.85
N ILE A 47 -21.22 -27.39 -34.96
CA ILE A 47 -20.59 -26.94 -36.20
C ILE A 47 -19.57 -27.98 -36.70
N PRO A 48 -19.75 -28.56 -37.92
CA PRO A 48 -18.75 -29.45 -38.48
C PRO A 48 -17.44 -28.68 -38.68
N ILE A 49 -16.35 -29.22 -38.12
CA ILE A 49 -15.01 -28.65 -38.17
C ILE A 49 -14.58 -28.60 -39.65
N SER A 50 -14.64 -27.42 -40.24
CA SER A 50 -14.16 -27.13 -41.59
C SER A 50 -12.94 -26.23 -41.47
N LYS A 51 -12.04 -26.24 -42.46
CA LYS A 51 -10.85 -25.35 -42.50
C LYS A 51 -11.20 -23.86 -42.32
N VAL A 52 -12.44 -23.51 -42.63
CA VAL A 52 -12.99 -22.16 -42.48
C VAL A 52 -13.31 -21.81 -41.03
N THR A 53 -13.81 -22.75 -40.21
CA THR A 53 -14.18 -22.49 -38.81
C THR A 53 -13.00 -22.44 -37.87
N LEU A 54 -11.88 -23.11 -38.18
CA LEU A 54 -10.61 -22.98 -37.44
C LEU A 54 -9.96 -21.59 -37.61
N SER A 55 -10.29 -20.87 -38.67
CA SER A 55 -9.75 -19.52 -38.93
C SER A 55 -10.53 -18.41 -38.21
N ILE A 56 -11.76 -18.71 -37.75
CA ILE A 56 -12.73 -17.74 -37.23
C ILE A 56 -13.03 -17.96 -35.75
N ALA A 57 -12.60 -19.08 -35.16
CA ALA A 57 -12.62 -19.22 -33.71
C ALA A 57 -11.65 -18.20 -33.11
N GLU A 58 -12.17 -17.01 -32.80
CA GLU A 58 -11.76 -16.21 -31.65
C GLU A 58 -11.91 -17.12 -30.44
N THR A 59 -10.96 -18.04 -30.29
CA THR A 59 -10.86 -18.88 -29.12
C THR A 59 -10.79 -17.91 -27.97
N SER A 60 -11.85 -17.88 -27.17
CA SER A 60 -11.85 -17.18 -25.90
C SER A 60 -10.54 -17.55 -25.22
N ALA A 61 -9.63 -16.58 -25.13
CA ALA A 61 -8.27 -16.74 -24.62
C ALA A 61 -8.25 -17.42 -23.23
N GLN A 62 -9.39 -17.39 -22.53
CA GLN A 62 -9.61 -17.99 -21.23
C GLN A 62 -9.84 -19.51 -21.30
N SER A 63 -10.43 -20.06 -22.37
CA SER A 63 -10.62 -21.52 -22.51
C SER A 63 -9.32 -22.27 -22.82
N ALA A 64 -8.33 -21.62 -23.46
CA ALA A 64 -7.03 -22.22 -23.75
C ALA A 64 -6.13 -22.39 -22.52
N LEU A 65 -6.42 -21.68 -21.42
CA LEU A 65 -5.67 -21.77 -20.16
C LEU A 65 -6.02 -23.02 -19.34
N ASN A 66 -7.15 -23.67 -19.65
CA ASN A 66 -7.66 -24.84 -18.92
C ASN A 66 -7.08 -26.18 -19.42
N SER A 67 -6.15 -26.14 -20.39
CA SER A 67 -5.44 -27.31 -20.91
C SER A 67 -4.06 -27.43 -20.26
N PRO A 68 -3.55 -28.65 -19.95
CA PRO A 68 -2.32 -28.85 -19.20
C PRO A 68 -1.07 -28.58 -20.06
N PHE A 69 -0.87 -27.33 -20.48
CA PHE A 69 0.38 -26.90 -21.08
C PHE A 69 1.36 -26.50 -19.97
N ASN A 70 2.49 -27.21 -19.87
CA ASN A 70 3.54 -26.93 -18.88
C ASN A 70 4.66 -26.04 -19.46
N GLY A 71 5.25 -25.21 -18.60
CA GLY A 71 6.49 -24.46 -18.87
C GLY A 71 6.39 -23.36 -19.93
N ALA A 72 7.39 -23.29 -20.81
CA ALA A 72 7.59 -22.21 -21.79
C ALA A 72 6.40 -22.01 -22.76
N ARG A 73 5.68 -23.10 -23.09
CA ARG A 73 4.49 -23.04 -23.95
C ARG A 73 3.34 -22.28 -23.28
N ARG A 74 3.17 -22.43 -21.96
CA ARG A 74 2.18 -21.67 -21.19
C ARG A 74 2.54 -20.19 -21.13
N ALA A 75 3.82 -19.88 -20.89
CA ALA A 75 4.30 -18.51 -20.90
C ALA A 75 4.12 -17.84 -22.28
N PHE A 76 4.37 -18.57 -23.36
CA PHE A 76 4.14 -18.08 -24.73
C PHE A 76 2.65 -17.81 -24.99
N MET A 77 1.76 -18.73 -24.61
CA MET A 77 0.31 -18.52 -24.74
C MET A 77 -0.16 -17.33 -23.90
N GLN A 78 0.32 -17.20 -22.66
CA GLN A 78 0.00 -16.05 -21.81
C GLN A 78 0.50 -14.73 -22.41
N ALA A 79 1.69 -14.73 -23.03
CA ALA A 79 2.23 -13.56 -23.72
C ALA A 79 1.40 -13.19 -24.96
N LEU A 80 0.92 -14.17 -25.74
CA LEU A 80 0.03 -13.92 -26.87
C LEU A 80 -1.31 -13.33 -26.42
N ILE A 81 -1.90 -13.86 -25.35
CA ILE A 81 -3.14 -13.34 -24.77
C ILE A 81 -2.94 -11.91 -24.27
N ALA A 82 -1.85 -11.65 -23.55
CA ALA A 82 -1.52 -10.32 -23.07
C ALA A 82 -1.32 -9.33 -24.23
N ARG A 83 -0.66 -9.76 -25.32
CA ARG A 83 -0.49 -8.96 -26.53
C ARG A 83 -1.82 -8.65 -27.21
N GLN A 84 -2.70 -9.62 -27.36
CA GLN A 84 -4.02 -9.41 -27.95
C GLN A 84 -4.86 -8.44 -27.13
N LYS A 85 -4.82 -8.57 -25.78
CA LYS A 85 -5.46 -7.63 -24.87
C LYS A 85 -4.88 -6.22 -24.97
N ALA A 86 -3.56 -6.10 -25.09
CA ALA A 86 -2.91 -4.81 -25.26
C ALA A 86 -3.26 -4.16 -26.61
N GLN A 87 -3.37 -4.96 -27.68
CA GLN A 87 -3.79 -4.49 -29.00
C GLN A 87 -5.24 -4.00 -28.99
N SER A 88 -6.16 -4.75 -28.38
CA SER A 88 -7.55 -4.28 -28.29
C SER A 88 -7.69 -3.00 -27.46
N GLN A 89 -6.94 -2.87 -26.37
CA GLN A 89 -6.88 -1.62 -25.59
C GLN A 89 -6.30 -0.46 -26.40
N TYR A 90 -5.24 -0.70 -27.17
CA TYR A 90 -4.65 0.30 -28.05
C TYR A 90 -5.63 0.75 -29.13
N ASP A 91 -6.34 -0.19 -29.76
CA ASP A 91 -7.32 0.13 -30.80
C ASP A 91 -8.51 0.93 -30.25
N VAL A 92 -8.97 0.63 -29.03
CA VAL A 92 -9.99 1.43 -28.32
C VAL A 92 -9.47 2.84 -28.04
N LEU A 93 -8.27 2.98 -27.47
CA LEU A 93 -7.68 4.29 -27.19
C LEU A 93 -7.44 5.10 -28.47
N LYS A 94 -7.07 4.43 -29.57
CA LYS A 94 -6.91 5.05 -30.87
C LYS A 94 -8.25 5.55 -31.41
N ALA A 95 -9.31 4.76 -31.30
CA ALA A 95 -10.66 5.18 -31.69
C ALA A 95 -11.16 6.36 -30.84
N GLU A 96 -10.84 6.40 -29.54
CA GLU A 96 -11.14 7.55 -28.67
C GLU A 96 -10.36 8.81 -29.08
N LEU A 97 -9.07 8.67 -29.44
CA LEU A 97 -8.26 9.79 -29.93
C LEU A 97 -8.79 10.33 -31.27
N ASP A 98 -9.12 9.44 -32.20
CA ASP A 98 -9.68 9.83 -33.50
C ASP A 98 -11.03 10.55 -33.31
N LEU A 99 -11.87 10.10 -32.36
CA LEU A 99 -13.12 10.78 -32.01
C LEU A 99 -12.88 12.19 -31.45
N LEU A 100 -11.86 12.37 -30.60
CA LEU A 100 -11.50 13.68 -30.05
C LEU A 100 -10.93 14.63 -31.12
N GLN A 101 -10.10 14.11 -32.03
CA GLN A 101 -9.54 14.89 -33.14
C GLN A 101 -10.59 15.35 -34.17
N HIS A 102 -11.68 14.60 -34.33
CA HIS A 102 -12.75 14.94 -35.27
C HIS A 102 -13.89 15.78 -34.65
N THR A 103 -13.79 16.21 -33.39
CA THR A 103 -14.72 17.24 -32.88
C THR A 103 -14.40 18.59 -33.55
N PRO A 104 -15.35 19.21 -34.29
CA PRO A 104 -15.07 20.44 -35.01
C PRO A 104 -14.92 21.59 -34.01
N THR A 105 -13.67 21.94 -33.71
CA THR A 105 -13.31 23.15 -32.99
C THR A 105 -13.44 24.32 -33.98
N GLU A 106 -14.64 24.90 -34.04
CA GLU A 106 -14.76 26.27 -34.51
C GLU A 106 -13.99 27.19 -33.55
N LYS A 107 -13.14 28.05 -34.13
CA LYS A 107 -12.42 29.20 -33.54
C LYS A 107 -10.95 28.96 -33.16
N GLU A 108 -10.14 28.69 -34.18
CA GLU A 108 -8.74 29.13 -34.18
C GLU A 108 -8.70 30.67 -34.20
N ASN A 109 -8.23 31.29 -33.11
CA ASN A 109 -7.22 32.38 -33.13
C ASN A 109 -7.09 33.20 -31.83
N HIS A 110 -7.85 32.94 -30.76
CA HIS A 110 -7.71 33.68 -29.48
C HIS A 110 -7.46 32.83 -28.21
N GLU A 111 -7.27 31.51 -28.31
CA GLU A 111 -7.32 30.62 -27.13
C GLU A 111 -5.98 30.01 -26.68
N LYS A 112 -4.81 30.43 -27.18
CA LYS A 112 -3.55 29.81 -26.74
C LYS A 112 -3.22 30.08 -25.27
N GLU A 113 -3.62 31.23 -24.73
CA GLU A 113 -3.39 31.59 -23.33
C GLU A 113 -4.41 30.91 -22.39
N ASN A 114 -5.66 30.76 -22.83
CA ASN A 114 -6.71 30.01 -22.10
C ASN A 114 -6.58 28.49 -22.25
N SER A 115 -5.84 27.99 -23.25
CA SER A 115 -5.61 26.54 -23.46
C SER A 115 -4.79 25.93 -22.32
N VAL A 116 -3.78 26.64 -21.81
CA VAL A 116 -2.99 26.14 -20.68
C VAL A 116 -3.81 26.14 -19.39
N ALA A 117 -4.59 27.19 -19.13
CA ALA A 117 -5.47 27.26 -17.97
C ALA A 117 -6.58 26.18 -18.01
N THR A 118 -7.17 25.94 -19.18
CA THR A 118 -8.20 24.90 -19.37
C THR A 118 -7.61 23.49 -19.28
N THR A 119 -6.41 23.24 -19.83
CA THR A 119 -5.72 21.95 -19.69
C THR A 119 -5.32 21.66 -18.25
N VAL A 120 -4.81 22.66 -17.51
CA VAL A 120 -4.51 22.52 -16.07
C VAL A 120 -5.79 22.26 -15.27
N ALA A 121 -6.90 22.95 -15.56
CA ALA A 121 -8.19 22.69 -14.93
C ALA A 121 -8.69 21.26 -15.21
N LEU A 122 -8.56 20.77 -16.45
CA LEU A 122 -8.90 19.40 -16.82
C LEU A 122 -8.00 18.37 -16.11
N ILE A 123 -6.69 18.64 -15.97
CA ILE A 123 -5.77 17.77 -15.22
C ILE A 123 -6.19 17.70 -13.74
N ARG A 124 -6.49 18.84 -13.11
CA ARG A 124 -6.97 18.89 -11.72
C ARG A 124 -8.30 18.14 -11.56
N GLN A 125 -9.21 18.26 -12.53
CA GLN A 125 -10.47 17.53 -12.53
C GLN A 125 -10.26 16.02 -12.66
N ARG A 126 -9.33 15.58 -13.53
CA ARG A 126 -8.96 14.17 -13.68
C ARG A 126 -8.34 13.62 -12.39
N GLN A 127 -7.42 14.36 -11.77
CA GLN A 127 -6.84 13.98 -10.48
C GLN A 127 -7.91 13.87 -9.38
N ARG A 128 -8.90 14.78 -9.36
CA ARG A 128 -10.02 14.71 -8.40
C ARG A 128 -10.89 13.49 -8.66
N ARG A 129 -11.17 13.16 -9.92
CA ARG A 129 -11.92 11.97 -10.31
C ARG A 129 -11.18 10.69 -9.93
N ASP A 130 -9.86 10.63 -10.14
CA ASP A 130 -9.05 9.46 -9.78
C ASP A 130 -9.02 9.25 -8.26
N LYS A 131 -8.92 10.33 -7.47
CA LYS A 131 -9.08 10.28 -6.01
C LYS A 131 -10.45 9.74 -5.60
N LEU A 132 -11.51 10.21 -6.25
CA LEU A 132 -12.88 9.72 -5.99
C LEU A 132 -13.03 8.25 -6.35
N LEU A 133 -12.43 7.78 -7.46
CA LEU A 133 -12.44 6.37 -7.84
C LEU A 133 -11.68 5.48 -6.84
N VAL A 134 -10.61 5.98 -6.22
CA VAL A 134 -9.92 5.26 -5.16
C VAL A 134 -10.81 5.14 -3.92
N ILE A 135 -11.54 6.20 -3.56
CA ILE A 135 -12.51 6.17 -2.45
C ILE A 135 -13.66 5.22 -2.79
N ASP A 136 -14.20 5.28 -4.00
CA ASP A 136 -15.29 4.42 -4.46
C ASP A 136 -14.87 2.94 -4.45
N LYS A 137 -13.67 2.64 -4.95
CA LYS A 137 -13.08 1.30 -4.86
C LYS A 137 -12.87 0.84 -3.41
N ALA A 138 -12.43 1.74 -2.52
CA ALA A 138 -12.28 1.41 -1.11
C ALA A 138 -13.64 1.16 -0.44
N LEU A 139 -14.69 1.89 -0.83
CA LEU A 139 -16.06 1.67 -0.37
C LEU A 139 -16.62 0.35 -0.90
N ASP A 140 -16.41 0.04 -2.18
CA ASP A 140 -16.75 -1.25 -2.79
C ASP A 140 -16.02 -2.41 -2.09
N ASP A 141 -14.75 -2.23 -1.75
CA ASP A 141 -13.97 -3.24 -1.04
C ASP A 141 -14.46 -3.40 0.41
N LEU A 142 -14.85 -2.33 1.09
CA LEU A 142 -15.53 -2.39 2.40
C LEU A 142 -16.91 -3.05 2.32
N GLU A 143 -17.66 -2.80 1.24
CA GLU A 143 -18.96 -3.41 1.01
C GLU A 143 -18.82 -4.90 0.74
N LYS A 144 -17.85 -5.31 -0.08
CA LYS A 144 -17.50 -6.72 -0.29
C LYS A 144 -17.01 -7.38 0.99
N VAL A 145 -16.22 -6.69 1.81
CA VAL A 145 -15.82 -7.19 3.14
C VAL A 145 -17.03 -7.35 4.05
N ARG A 146 -18.01 -6.44 4.01
CA ARG A 146 -19.28 -6.54 4.76
C ARG A 146 -20.16 -7.70 4.31
N HIS A 147 -20.20 -8.00 3.01
CA HIS A 147 -20.98 -9.11 2.46
C HIS A 147 -20.28 -10.47 2.58
N THR A 148 -18.94 -10.48 2.69
CA THR A 148 -18.13 -11.70 2.92
C THR A 148 -17.89 -11.98 4.41
N SER A 149 -18.05 -10.98 5.28
CA SER A 149 -18.12 -11.17 6.73
C SER A 149 -19.52 -11.64 7.12
N GLN A 150 -19.79 -12.93 6.89
CA GLN A 150 -20.81 -13.67 7.64
C GLN A 150 -20.40 -13.90 9.11
N TYR A 151 -19.49 -13.08 9.65
CA TYR A 151 -19.07 -13.11 11.03
C TYR A 151 -19.40 -11.77 11.70
N ALA A 152 -20.33 -11.89 12.64
CA ALA A 152 -20.58 -11.07 13.81
C ALA A 152 -21.21 -9.68 13.59
N ASP A 153 -22.49 -9.63 13.91
CA ASP A 153 -23.12 -8.47 14.55
C ASP A 153 -22.16 -7.91 15.62
N PRO A 154 -21.87 -6.60 15.69
CA PRO A 154 -20.94 -6.03 16.66
C PRO A 154 -21.32 -6.31 18.13
N SER A 155 -22.54 -6.76 18.38
CA SER A 155 -23.02 -7.25 19.67
C SER A 155 -22.44 -8.64 20.05
N GLU A 156 -22.19 -9.52 19.08
CA GLU A 156 -21.68 -10.88 19.31
C GLU A 156 -20.16 -10.92 19.53
N LEU A 157 -19.41 -10.03 18.88
CA LEU A 157 -17.98 -9.84 19.17
C LEU A 157 -17.74 -9.26 20.56
N LEU A 158 -18.62 -8.36 21.02
CA LEU A 158 -18.57 -7.83 22.38
C LEU A 158 -18.87 -8.93 23.42
N ASN A 159 -19.88 -9.76 23.17
CA ASN A 159 -20.25 -10.89 24.03
C ASN A 159 -19.19 -12.01 24.05
N GLY A 160 -18.52 -12.26 22.92
CA GLY A 160 -17.40 -13.21 22.82
C GLY A 160 -16.18 -12.77 23.65
N MET A 161 -15.87 -11.46 23.63
CA MET A 161 -14.86 -10.87 24.52
C MET A 161 -15.32 -10.80 25.98
N GLN A 162 -16.63 -10.70 26.25
CA GLN A 162 -17.17 -10.67 27.62
C GLN A 162 -17.09 -12.03 28.33
N SER A 163 -17.04 -13.15 27.59
CA SER A 163 -16.99 -14.50 28.18
C SER A 163 -15.62 -14.92 28.73
N GLN A 164 -14.56 -14.16 28.44
CA GLN A 164 -13.20 -14.40 28.96
C GLN A 164 -12.78 -13.37 30.03
N ILE A 165 -13.72 -12.60 30.56
CA ILE A 165 -13.48 -11.67 31.67
C ILE A 165 -13.97 -12.36 32.96
N PRO A 166 -13.10 -12.73 33.90
CA PRO A 166 -13.52 -13.21 35.21
C PRO A 166 -14.41 -12.16 35.90
N PRO A 167 -15.44 -12.57 36.66
CA PRO A 167 -16.42 -11.65 37.23
C PRO A 167 -15.73 -10.64 38.18
N PRO A 168 -16.25 -9.41 38.28
CA PRO A 168 -15.65 -8.39 39.14
C PRO A 168 -15.78 -8.84 40.59
N LEU A 169 -14.64 -9.25 41.17
CA LEU A 169 -14.49 -9.37 42.61
C LEU A 169 -14.76 -8.01 43.23
N ALA A 170 -15.61 -8.03 44.25
CA ALA A 170 -15.93 -6.92 45.11
C ALA A 170 -14.67 -6.13 45.49
N GLN A 171 -14.82 -4.80 45.56
CA GLN A 171 -13.79 -3.79 45.79
C GLN A 171 -13.10 -3.86 47.17
N GLN A 172 -12.88 -5.05 47.74
CA GLN A 172 -12.20 -5.23 49.02
C GLN A 172 -10.79 -5.84 48.91
N SER A 173 -10.35 -6.32 47.73
CA SER A 173 -9.03 -6.96 47.55
C SER A 173 -8.00 -6.13 46.77
N GLN A 174 -8.37 -4.98 46.21
CA GLN A 174 -7.41 -4.16 45.45
C GLN A 174 -6.31 -3.56 46.34
N ASP A 175 -6.59 -3.22 47.60
CA ASP A 175 -5.58 -2.69 48.52
C ASP A 175 -4.54 -3.75 48.95
N GLU A 176 -4.92 -5.02 49.13
CA GLU A 176 -3.95 -6.09 49.43
C GLU A 176 -3.08 -6.41 48.21
N SER A 177 -3.64 -6.48 46.99
CA SER A 177 -2.85 -6.72 45.79
C SER A 177 -1.87 -5.59 45.45
N LEU A 178 -2.24 -4.33 45.74
CA LEU A 178 -1.35 -3.18 45.59
C LEU A 178 -0.24 -3.21 46.64
N ALA A 179 -0.55 -3.56 47.88
CA ALA A 179 0.44 -3.73 48.94
C ALA A 179 1.41 -4.89 48.65
N GLU A 180 0.91 -6.00 48.11
CA GLU A 180 1.70 -7.17 47.72
C GLU A 180 2.60 -6.84 46.50
N ALA A 181 2.07 -6.14 45.50
CA ALA A 181 2.87 -5.64 44.37
C ALA A 181 3.96 -4.66 44.83
N GLN A 182 3.66 -3.75 45.75
CA GLN A 182 4.65 -2.84 46.34
C GLN A 182 5.71 -3.59 47.16
N SER A 183 5.32 -4.65 47.87
CA SER A 183 6.25 -5.51 48.60
C SER A 183 7.21 -6.24 47.67
N HIS A 184 6.72 -6.77 46.53
CA HIS A 184 7.55 -7.40 45.51
C HIS A 184 8.48 -6.41 44.81
N VAL A 185 8.01 -5.18 44.56
CA VAL A 185 8.88 -4.11 44.03
C VAL A 185 9.98 -3.77 45.02
N PHE A 186 9.68 -3.72 46.32
CA PHE A 186 10.69 -3.48 47.36
C PHE A 186 11.69 -4.64 47.49
N GLU A 187 11.22 -5.89 47.37
CA GLU A 187 12.10 -7.06 47.33
C GLU A 187 13.01 -7.06 46.09
N LEU A 188 12.48 -6.67 44.93
CA LEU A 188 13.26 -6.52 43.70
C LEU A 188 14.31 -5.41 43.86
N GLN A 189 13.94 -4.24 44.38
CA GLN A 189 14.87 -3.15 44.66
C GLN A 189 15.97 -3.59 45.63
N LYS A 190 15.62 -4.34 46.68
CA LYS A 190 16.58 -4.93 47.62
C LYS A 190 17.49 -5.96 46.95
N ALA A 191 16.96 -6.79 46.06
CA ALA A 191 17.73 -7.77 45.30
C ALA A 191 18.71 -7.09 44.32
N VAL A 192 18.27 -6.03 43.65
CA VAL A 192 19.10 -5.22 42.74
C VAL A 192 20.20 -4.51 43.51
N LEU A 193 19.91 -3.90 44.67
CA LEU A 193 20.94 -3.28 45.51
C LEU A 193 21.94 -4.31 46.05
N ARG A 194 21.49 -5.52 46.42
CA ARG A 194 22.41 -6.61 46.80
C ARG A 194 23.28 -7.04 45.61
N ALA A 195 22.70 -7.23 44.43
CA ALA A 195 23.44 -7.56 43.21
C ALA A 195 24.44 -6.46 42.82
N GLN A 196 24.06 -5.19 42.98
CA GLN A 196 24.96 -4.06 42.74
C GLN A 196 26.10 -4.03 43.76
N SER A 197 25.81 -4.32 45.03
CA SER A 197 26.84 -4.42 46.07
C SER A 197 27.78 -5.61 45.87
N THR A 198 27.30 -6.76 45.35
CA THR A 198 28.16 -7.92 45.03
C THR A 198 29.01 -7.66 43.78
N ILE A 199 28.49 -6.90 42.81
CA ILE A 199 29.27 -6.42 41.65
C ILE A 199 30.33 -5.39 42.08
N GLN A 200 30.05 -4.54 43.07
CA GLN A 200 31.03 -3.57 43.59
C GLN A 200 32.04 -4.18 44.56
N SER A 201 31.68 -5.24 45.29
CA SER A 201 32.56 -5.92 46.25
C SER A 201 33.38 -7.07 45.66
N THR A 202 33.11 -7.48 44.41
CA THR A 202 34.00 -8.36 43.65
C THR A 202 35.09 -7.50 43.01
N PRO A 203 36.36 -7.52 43.49
CA PRO A 203 37.45 -6.90 42.76
C PRO A 203 37.53 -7.60 41.41
N ARG A 204 37.42 -6.81 40.33
CA ARG A 204 37.64 -7.25 38.95
C ARG A 204 38.91 -8.09 38.92
N ILE A 205 38.76 -9.39 38.63
CA ILE A 205 39.89 -10.26 38.33
C ILE A 205 40.37 -9.85 36.94
N ASP A 206 41.21 -8.81 36.93
CA ASP A 206 42.00 -8.42 35.77
C ASP A 206 43.10 -9.48 35.58
N SER A 207 42.79 -10.49 34.79
CA SER A 207 43.80 -11.42 34.28
C SER A 207 43.55 -11.70 32.80
N SER A 208 44.07 -10.82 31.94
CA SER A 208 45.02 -11.19 30.88
C SER A 208 45.20 -10.01 29.92
N GLN A 209 46.37 -9.38 29.98
CA GLN A 209 46.78 -8.33 29.06
C GLN A 209 46.99 -8.88 27.64
N LYS A 210 46.36 -8.24 26.65
CA LYS A 210 46.85 -7.94 25.28
C LYS A 210 45.87 -6.93 24.60
N PRO A 211 46.26 -6.23 23.52
CA PRO A 211 46.05 -4.79 23.35
C PRO A 211 44.66 -4.41 22.83
N VAL A 212 43.62 -4.51 23.65
CA VAL A 212 42.24 -4.08 23.30
C VAL A 212 42.00 -2.59 23.64
N THR A 213 42.95 -1.94 24.33
CA THR A 213 42.79 -0.54 24.76
C THR A 213 42.82 0.45 23.59
N GLU A 214 43.54 0.17 22.51
CA GLU A 214 43.60 1.08 21.36
C GLU A 214 42.36 0.95 20.46
N GLU A 215 41.84 -0.26 20.25
CA GLU A 215 40.59 -0.48 19.51
C GLU A 215 39.38 0.12 20.25
N TRP A 216 39.33 0.00 21.59
CA TRP A 216 38.25 0.61 22.37
C TRP A 216 38.33 2.14 22.36
N LYS A 217 39.54 2.71 22.45
CA LYS A 217 39.76 4.16 22.28
C LYS A 217 39.41 4.63 20.87
N GLN A 218 39.73 3.85 19.84
CA GLN A 218 39.40 4.16 18.45
C GLN A 218 37.89 4.07 18.20
N ALA A 219 37.22 3.04 18.72
CA ALA A 219 35.77 2.90 18.67
C ALA A 219 35.07 4.04 19.43
N TYR A 220 35.62 4.45 20.58
CA TYR A 220 35.13 5.59 21.35
C TYR A 220 35.32 6.92 20.61
N ALA A 221 36.49 7.15 20.00
CA ALA A 221 36.78 8.33 19.20
C ALA A 221 35.89 8.41 17.95
N LEU A 222 35.66 7.29 17.26
CA LEU A 222 34.75 7.23 16.11
C LEU A 222 33.29 7.47 16.51
N ARG A 223 32.87 6.94 17.66
CA ARG A 223 31.53 7.20 18.20
C ARG A 223 31.38 8.68 18.55
N ARG A 224 32.40 9.29 19.17
CA ARG A 224 32.40 10.72 19.49
C ARG A 224 32.34 11.59 18.23
N ALA A 225 33.14 11.26 17.21
CA ALA A 225 33.12 11.97 15.93
C ALA A 225 31.77 11.82 15.21
N ARG A 226 31.14 10.64 15.26
CA ARG A 226 29.79 10.43 14.74
C ARG A 226 28.77 11.31 15.46
N ASP A 227 28.79 11.30 16.79
CA ASP A 227 27.84 12.07 17.59
C ASP A 227 28.01 13.59 17.37
N GLU A 228 29.25 14.07 17.18
CA GLU A 228 29.56 15.46 16.83
C GLU A 228 29.07 15.83 15.41
N LEU A 229 29.22 14.92 14.44
CA LEU A 229 28.73 15.13 13.07
C LEU A 229 27.20 15.13 13.02
N ILE A 230 26.54 14.28 13.81
CA ILE A 230 25.09 14.30 13.99
C ILE A 230 24.65 15.63 14.60
N ALA A 231 25.28 16.06 15.69
CA ALA A 231 24.96 17.34 16.31
C ALA A 231 25.19 18.53 15.35
N TRP A 232 26.24 18.48 14.52
CA TRP A 232 26.48 19.50 13.50
C TRP A 232 25.42 19.49 12.40
N ILE A 233 25.01 18.31 11.91
CA ILE A 233 23.91 18.21 10.94
C ILE A 233 22.60 18.69 11.54
N GLU A 234 22.31 18.33 12.80
CA GLU A 234 21.11 18.77 13.50
C GLU A 234 21.10 20.29 13.71
N ASP A 235 22.24 20.90 14.03
CA ASP A 235 22.38 22.36 14.15
C ASP A 235 22.23 23.07 12.80
N GLU A 236 22.81 22.52 11.71
CA GLU A 236 22.59 23.05 10.36
C GLU A 236 21.15 22.87 9.88
N LEU A 237 20.50 21.74 10.19
CA LEU A 237 19.09 21.53 9.90
C LEU A 237 18.18 22.44 10.74
N ALA A 238 18.54 22.73 11.99
CA ALA A 238 17.81 23.67 12.84
C ALA A 238 17.89 25.09 12.28
N LYS A 239 19.07 25.53 11.80
CA LYS A 239 19.24 26.82 11.13
C LYS A 239 18.43 26.94 9.84
N LEU A 240 18.27 25.84 9.09
CA LEU A 240 17.42 25.80 7.91
C LEU A 240 15.92 25.80 8.25
N SER A 241 15.55 25.23 9.40
CA SER A 241 14.17 25.19 9.89
C SER A 241 13.68 26.52 10.47
N GLU A 242 14.58 27.39 10.95
CA GLU A 242 14.22 28.67 11.58
C GLU A 242 14.06 29.82 10.54
N GLY A 243 14.27 29.55 9.26
CA GLY A 243 14.16 30.53 8.16
C GLY A 243 12.81 30.60 7.45
N GLU A 244 11.80 29.82 7.86
CA GLU A 244 10.53 29.69 7.14
C GLU A 244 9.33 30.11 8.00
N GLU A 245 9.35 31.34 8.53
CA GLU A 245 8.16 31.96 9.14
C GLU A 245 8.19 33.50 8.99
N HIS A 246 7.95 34.01 7.78
CA HIS A 246 7.35 35.33 7.58
C HIS A 246 6.61 35.43 6.24
N ASP A 247 5.39 35.95 6.28
CA ASP A 247 4.47 36.18 5.17
C ASP A 247 5.04 37.15 4.08
N ASP A 248 4.61 36.93 2.83
CA ASP A 248 4.81 37.68 1.56
C ASP A 248 4.85 39.23 1.63
N PRO A 249 5.35 39.99 0.61
CA PRO A 249 5.73 39.63 -0.77
C PRO A 249 7.15 40.12 -1.22
N ASP A 250 7.62 39.65 -2.38
CA ASP A 250 8.77 40.18 -3.15
C ASP A 250 8.85 41.73 -3.13
N PRO A 251 10.05 42.36 -3.08
CA PRO A 251 11.13 42.11 -4.04
C PRO A 251 12.57 42.20 -3.48
N ASP A 252 13.51 41.87 -4.36
CA ASP A 252 14.97 42.08 -4.28
C ASP A 252 15.81 40.90 -3.80
N MET A 253 15.96 39.91 -4.69
CA MET A 253 17.25 39.23 -4.86
C MET A 253 17.79 39.46 -6.28
N PRO A 254 19.12 39.67 -6.39
CA PRO A 254 19.78 40.25 -7.54
C PRO A 254 19.76 39.30 -8.73
N GLY A 255 19.54 39.87 -9.91
CA GLY A 255 19.80 39.19 -11.16
C GLY A 255 21.27 38.78 -11.26
N ASP A 256 21.49 37.49 -11.47
CA ASP A 256 22.48 36.87 -12.37
C ASP A 256 22.83 35.46 -11.88
N ILE A 257 22.00 34.47 -12.24
CA ILE A 257 22.53 33.17 -12.66
C ILE A 257 21.87 32.92 -14.02
N GLY A 258 22.59 33.37 -15.05
CA GLY A 258 22.30 33.06 -16.43
C GLY A 258 22.10 31.57 -16.66
N ALA A 259 21.38 31.28 -17.73
CA ALA A 259 21.23 29.97 -18.33
C ALA A 259 22.47 29.09 -18.07
N GLU A 260 22.34 28.11 -17.16
CA GLU A 260 23.21 26.94 -17.21
C GLU A 260 23.09 26.44 -18.65
N SER A 261 24.19 26.55 -19.39
CA SER A 261 24.20 26.26 -20.81
C SER A 261 23.64 24.86 -20.95
N MET A 262 22.78 24.62 -21.93
CA MET A 262 22.26 23.27 -22.20
C MET A 262 23.39 22.22 -22.34
N GLU A 263 24.61 22.68 -22.59
CA GLU A 263 25.84 21.90 -22.58
C GLU A 263 26.31 21.47 -21.17
N ASP A 264 26.15 22.30 -20.14
CA ASP A 264 26.47 21.98 -18.74
C ASP A 264 25.48 20.93 -18.18
N ILE A 265 24.20 21.03 -18.57
CA ILE A 265 23.20 20.02 -18.22
C ILE A 265 23.48 18.69 -18.94
N LYS A 266 23.96 18.73 -20.20
CA LYS A 266 24.36 17.52 -20.93
C LYS A 266 25.61 16.88 -20.36
N THR A 267 26.61 17.66 -19.99
CA THR A 267 27.86 17.14 -19.40
C THR A 267 27.59 16.53 -18.04
N THR A 268 26.81 17.19 -17.18
CA THR A 268 26.38 16.64 -15.88
C THR A 268 25.53 15.36 -16.03
N LEU A 269 24.60 15.31 -16.99
CA LEU A 269 23.83 14.11 -17.30
C LEU A 269 24.71 12.97 -17.82
N SER A 270 25.69 13.29 -18.67
CA SER A 270 26.65 12.31 -19.19
C SER A 270 27.51 11.72 -18.07
N ASP A 271 27.92 12.54 -17.10
CA ASP A 271 28.69 12.12 -15.94
C ASP A 271 27.87 11.24 -15.00
N LEU A 272 26.60 11.59 -14.76
CA LEU A 272 25.68 10.75 -13.99
C LEU A 272 25.44 9.40 -14.68
N TYR A 273 25.28 9.41 -16.00
CA TYR A 273 25.10 8.18 -16.77
C TYR A 273 26.37 7.31 -16.79
N ASN A 274 27.56 7.93 -16.85
CA ASN A 274 28.83 7.23 -16.74
C ASN A 274 29.03 6.63 -15.33
N LYS A 275 28.65 7.35 -14.27
CA LYS A 275 28.61 6.82 -12.89
C LYS A 275 27.66 5.63 -12.76
N TYR A 276 26.50 5.67 -13.42
CA TYR A 276 25.57 4.55 -13.48
C TYR A 276 26.13 3.33 -14.23
N ILE A 277 26.78 3.54 -15.38
CA ILE A 277 27.39 2.45 -16.14
C ILE A 277 28.54 1.82 -15.36
N THR A 278 29.38 2.63 -14.70
CA THR A 278 30.52 2.11 -13.92
C THR A 278 30.07 1.32 -12.70
N SER A 279 29.02 1.77 -12.00
CA SER A 279 28.43 0.99 -10.90
C SER A 279 27.82 -0.32 -11.39
N ARG A 280 27.11 -0.31 -12.53
CA ARG A 280 26.54 -1.52 -13.14
C ARG A 280 27.60 -2.49 -13.64
N LYS A 281 28.70 -2.01 -14.22
CA LYS A 281 29.87 -2.82 -14.60
C LYS A 281 30.57 -3.43 -13.38
N ARG A 282 30.61 -2.70 -12.25
CA ARG A 282 31.14 -3.22 -10.98
C ARG A 282 30.24 -4.33 -10.43
N LEU A 283 28.92 -4.13 -10.43
CA LEU A 283 27.96 -5.15 -10.02
C LEU A 283 28.03 -6.40 -10.90
N ALA A 284 28.10 -6.25 -12.23
CA ALA A 284 28.26 -7.36 -13.15
C ALA A 284 29.57 -8.13 -12.94
N ARG A 285 30.66 -7.45 -12.59
CA ARG A 285 31.92 -8.10 -12.20
C ARG A 285 31.79 -8.92 -10.92
N VAL A 286 31.17 -8.36 -9.88
CA VAL A 286 30.93 -9.08 -8.62
C VAL A 286 30.04 -10.30 -8.83
N LEU A 287 29.01 -10.17 -9.67
CA LEU A 287 28.14 -11.28 -10.03
C LEU A 287 28.91 -12.36 -10.79
N ASN A 288 29.69 -11.97 -11.80
CA ASN A 288 30.46 -12.94 -12.61
C ASN A 288 31.55 -13.64 -11.79
N THR A 289 32.20 -12.98 -10.83
CA THR A 289 33.17 -13.65 -9.93
C THR A 289 32.51 -14.71 -9.05
N GLN A 290 31.25 -14.49 -8.63
CA GLN A 290 30.50 -15.49 -7.87
C GLN A 290 30.12 -16.72 -8.71
N TYR A 291 29.97 -16.58 -10.04
CA TYR A 291 29.69 -17.71 -10.92
C TYR A 291 30.96 -18.43 -11.42
N THR A 292 32.14 -17.80 -11.38
CA THR A 292 33.39 -18.44 -11.82
C THR A 292 34.13 -19.22 -10.72
N GLU A 293 33.85 -18.96 -9.44
CA GLU A 293 34.49 -19.68 -8.32
C GLU A 293 33.82 -21.04 -8.02
N THR A 294 32.65 -21.35 -8.59
CA THR A 294 31.94 -22.61 -8.32
C THR A 294 32.29 -23.77 -9.25
N ASP A 295 33.08 -23.57 -10.31
CA ASP A 295 33.37 -24.59 -11.33
C ASP A 295 34.84 -25.08 -11.35
N SER A 296 35.62 -24.85 -10.29
CA SER A 296 36.99 -25.34 -10.22
C SER A 296 37.40 -25.80 -8.82
N GLU A 297 36.69 -26.81 -8.27
CA GLU A 297 37.25 -27.66 -7.22
C GLU A 297 36.60 -29.06 -7.24
N ILE A 298 36.98 -29.84 -8.25
CA ILE A 298 36.77 -31.29 -8.27
C ILE A 298 38.05 -31.97 -7.80
N MET A 299 37.89 -32.79 -6.75
CA MET A 299 38.77 -33.86 -6.25
C MET A 299 39.94 -33.51 -5.31
N LYS A 300 39.72 -33.80 -4.02
CA LYS A 300 40.62 -34.64 -3.20
C LYS A 300 39.84 -35.36 -2.09
N PRO A 301 40.01 -36.68 -1.89
CA PRO A 301 39.34 -37.40 -0.82
C PRO A 301 40.07 -37.23 0.53
N LEU A 302 39.24 -37.16 1.56
CA LEU A 302 39.40 -37.37 3.00
C LEU A 302 40.74 -37.97 3.50
N PRO A 303 41.20 -37.52 4.69
CA PRO A 303 41.54 -38.51 5.71
C PRO A 303 40.74 -38.31 6.99
N GLU A 304 40.28 -39.47 7.45
CA GLU A 304 39.55 -39.81 8.64
C GLU A 304 40.31 -39.35 9.91
N ARG A 305 39.64 -38.62 10.80
CA ARG A 305 40.09 -38.49 12.20
C ARG A 305 38.92 -38.43 13.18
N GLN A 306 38.61 -39.63 13.67
CA GLN A 306 38.25 -39.98 15.04
C GLN A 306 37.31 -39.04 15.81
N GLN A 307 36.10 -39.57 15.95
CA GLN A 307 35.14 -39.25 17.01
C GLN A 307 35.83 -39.17 18.38
N SER A 308 35.62 -38.06 19.07
CA SER A 308 35.54 -38.05 20.53
C SER A 308 34.21 -37.42 20.92
N ALA A 309 33.43 -38.20 21.64
CA ALA A 309 32.12 -37.86 22.15
C ALA A 309 32.25 -36.83 23.27
N SER A 310 31.58 -35.68 23.14
CA SER A 310 30.94 -34.94 24.24
C SER A 310 30.16 -33.73 23.69
N SER A 311 29.01 -33.45 24.30
CA SER A 311 28.08 -32.32 24.12
C SER A 311 27.19 -32.27 22.86
N ASN A 312 26.16 -33.12 22.85
CA ASN A 312 24.98 -33.02 21.96
C ASN A 312 23.96 -31.95 22.43
N THR A 313 24.36 -30.68 22.54
CA THR A 313 23.39 -29.58 22.77
C THR A 313 23.60 -28.35 21.88
N SER A 314 24.75 -28.21 21.21
CA SER A 314 25.04 -27.05 20.35
C SER A 314 24.59 -27.23 18.89
N SER A 315 24.45 -28.48 18.41
CA SER A 315 24.10 -28.80 17.03
C SER A 315 22.66 -28.46 16.64
N HIS A 316 21.72 -28.50 17.59
CA HIS A 316 20.33 -28.10 17.35
C HIS A 316 20.17 -26.59 17.15
N SER A 317 20.95 -25.75 17.83
CA SER A 317 20.89 -24.29 17.64
C SER A 317 21.48 -23.86 16.29
N ALA A 318 22.53 -24.54 15.81
CA ALA A 318 23.12 -24.28 14.50
C ALA A 318 22.18 -24.74 13.36
N ALA A 319 21.47 -25.85 13.55
CA ALA A 319 20.45 -26.32 12.62
C ALA A 319 19.26 -25.35 12.54
N LEU A 320 18.72 -24.92 13.69
CA LEU A 320 17.64 -23.92 13.73
C LEU A 320 18.08 -22.56 13.17
N ALA A 321 19.31 -22.12 13.42
CA ALA A 321 19.86 -20.91 12.83
C ALA A 321 19.95 -21.04 11.29
N SER A 322 20.37 -22.19 10.77
CA SER A 322 20.39 -22.46 9.32
C SER A 322 19.00 -22.53 8.69
N GLU A 323 17.99 -22.95 9.45
CA GLU A 323 16.59 -23.03 9.01
C GLU A 323 15.89 -21.66 9.05
N VAL A 324 16.29 -20.76 9.97
CA VAL A 324 15.74 -19.41 10.12
C VAL A 324 16.41 -18.37 9.22
N LEU A 325 17.67 -18.58 8.81
CA LEU A 325 18.40 -17.70 7.89
C LEU A 325 17.63 -17.28 6.62
N PRO A 326 16.91 -18.17 5.89
CA PRO A 326 16.13 -17.76 4.73
C PRO A 326 14.94 -16.84 5.08
N PHE A 327 14.43 -16.91 6.31
CA PHE A 327 13.29 -16.09 6.77
C PHE A 327 13.73 -14.77 7.39
N ILE A 328 15.02 -14.56 7.65
CA ILE A 328 15.53 -13.35 8.31
C ILE A 328 15.24 -12.07 7.51
N GLY A 329 15.21 -12.15 6.18
CA GLY A 329 14.85 -11.03 5.32
C GLY A 329 13.39 -10.62 5.49
N ILE A 330 12.49 -11.60 5.59
CA ILE A 330 11.06 -11.39 5.82
C ILE A 330 10.83 -10.88 7.24
N LEU A 331 11.46 -11.49 8.25
CA LEU A 331 11.40 -11.04 9.64
C LEU A 331 11.90 -9.60 9.81
N ARG A 332 12.95 -9.22 9.06
CA ARG A 332 13.45 -7.85 9.06
C ARG A 332 12.49 -6.88 8.39
N SER A 333 11.90 -7.26 7.25
CA SER A 333 10.91 -6.40 6.59
C SER A 333 9.67 -6.23 7.45
N THR A 334 9.16 -7.29 8.08
CA THR A 334 8.02 -7.22 8.99
C THR A 334 8.32 -6.39 10.23
N ALA A 335 9.51 -6.52 10.82
CA ALA A 335 9.91 -5.68 11.96
C ALA A 335 10.04 -4.20 11.57
N GLN A 336 10.51 -3.91 10.35
CA GLN A 336 10.59 -2.55 9.82
C GLN A 336 9.20 -1.97 9.53
N GLU A 337 8.29 -2.77 8.97
CA GLU A 337 6.89 -2.41 8.75
C GLU A 337 6.16 -2.16 10.08
N GLU A 338 6.39 -3.00 11.09
CA GLU A 338 5.84 -2.81 12.43
C GLU A 338 6.33 -1.50 13.06
N ALA A 339 7.63 -1.22 12.99
CA ALA A 339 8.19 0.04 13.49
C ALA A 339 7.60 1.26 12.76
N ALA A 340 7.44 1.17 11.43
CA ALA A 340 6.82 2.23 10.64
C ALA A 340 5.33 2.42 11.01
N LEU A 341 4.58 1.33 11.19
CA LEU A 341 3.18 1.38 11.63
C LEU A 341 3.06 1.97 13.05
N MET A 342 3.95 1.63 13.97
CA MET A 342 3.99 2.25 15.29
C MET A 342 4.25 3.76 15.21
N GLN A 343 5.18 4.19 14.34
CA GLN A 343 5.42 5.61 14.12
C GLN A 343 4.19 6.31 13.54
N HIS A 344 3.57 5.74 12.51
CA HIS A 344 2.36 6.28 11.90
C HIS A 344 1.19 6.37 12.88
N THR A 345 0.95 5.33 13.67
CA THR A 345 -0.11 5.34 14.69
C THR A 345 0.15 6.37 15.78
N SER A 346 1.41 6.54 16.21
CA SER A 346 1.77 7.59 17.16
C SER A 346 1.57 9.00 16.58
N TYR A 347 1.92 9.20 15.31
CA TYR A 347 1.72 10.46 14.58
C TYR A 347 0.23 10.78 14.46
N LEU A 348 -0.59 9.81 14.01
CA LEU A 348 -2.03 10.00 13.88
C LEU A 348 -2.70 10.29 15.22
N ARG A 349 -2.27 9.62 16.31
CA ARG A 349 -2.78 9.94 17.66
C ARG A 349 -2.46 11.38 18.05
N ARG A 350 -1.23 11.84 17.83
CA ARG A 350 -0.85 13.23 18.09
C ARG A 350 -1.67 14.21 17.25
N GLN A 351 -1.86 13.90 15.97
CA GLN A 351 -2.65 14.74 15.08
C GLN A 351 -4.12 14.80 15.50
N ILE A 352 -4.72 13.67 15.89
CA ILE A 352 -6.09 13.63 16.42
C ILE A 352 -6.19 14.44 17.70
N THR A 353 -5.24 14.32 18.63
CA THR A 353 -5.24 15.12 19.86
C THR A 353 -5.05 16.61 19.60
N ALA A 354 -4.20 16.98 18.64
CA ALA A 354 -4.01 18.37 18.25
C ALA A 354 -5.29 18.96 17.66
N VAL A 355 -5.92 18.25 16.71
CA VAL A 355 -7.20 18.68 16.10
C VAL A 355 -8.31 18.68 17.14
N SER A 356 -8.38 17.71 18.05
CA SER A 356 -9.41 17.72 19.10
C SER A 356 -9.24 18.93 20.02
N ALA A 357 -8.01 19.25 20.42
CA ALA A 357 -7.73 20.44 21.24
C ALA A 357 -8.09 21.74 20.49
N GLU A 358 -7.77 21.83 19.19
CA GLU A 358 -8.16 22.96 18.36
C GLU A 358 -9.68 23.10 18.24
N THR A 359 -10.39 21.99 18.01
CA THR A 359 -11.86 22.00 17.96
C THR A 359 -12.49 22.37 19.29
N GLU A 360 -11.93 21.93 20.41
CA GLU A 360 -12.39 22.34 21.74
C GLU A 360 -12.16 23.83 21.96
N GLN A 361 -11.01 24.37 21.56
CA GLN A 361 -10.72 25.80 21.63
C GLN A 361 -11.68 26.62 20.76
N LEU A 362 -11.97 26.17 19.54
CA LEU A 362 -12.95 26.81 18.67
C LEU A 362 -14.36 26.75 19.25
N LEU A 363 -14.75 25.64 19.88
CA LEU A 363 -16.04 25.52 20.56
C LEU A 363 -16.15 26.46 21.76
N VAL A 364 -15.08 26.64 22.53
CA VAL A 364 -15.03 27.64 23.61
C VAL A 364 -15.18 29.05 23.05
N ARG A 365 -14.44 29.38 21.99
CA ARG A 365 -14.54 30.70 21.36
C ARG A 365 -15.95 30.96 20.84
N LEU A 366 -16.56 29.99 20.15
CA LEU A 366 -17.93 30.11 19.66
C LEU A 366 -18.93 30.21 20.81
N SER A 367 -18.68 29.58 21.97
CA SER A 367 -19.58 29.70 23.12
C SER A 367 -19.44 31.06 23.81
N ASP A 368 -18.24 31.63 23.81
CA ASP A 368 -18.00 33.00 24.29
C ASP A 368 -18.59 34.07 23.36
N GLU A 369 -18.59 33.82 22.04
CA GLU A 369 -19.22 34.69 21.04
C GLU A 369 -20.76 34.52 20.96
N SER A 370 -21.28 33.38 21.38
CA SER A 370 -22.72 33.07 21.32
C SER A 370 -23.46 33.62 22.53
N HIS A 371 -24.47 34.45 22.29
CA HIS A 371 -25.39 34.88 23.35
C HIS A 371 -26.40 33.81 23.78
N MET A 372 -26.43 32.64 23.12
CA MET A 372 -27.37 31.57 23.45
C MET A 372 -26.84 30.60 24.50
N VAL A 373 -25.52 30.54 24.68
CA VAL A 373 -24.84 29.61 25.58
C VAL A 373 -24.08 30.42 26.64
N ARG A 374 -23.92 29.87 27.85
CA ARG A 374 -23.17 30.58 28.89
C ARG A 374 -21.66 30.55 28.53
N PRO A 375 -20.97 31.70 28.61
CA PRO A 375 -19.54 31.76 28.31
C PRO A 375 -18.74 30.85 29.25
N GLY A 376 -17.67 30.26 28.73
CA GLY A 376 -16.84 29.27 29.44
C GLY A 376 -17.40 27.85 29.52
N THR A 377 -18.54 27.54 28.87
CA THR A 377 -19.00 26.16 28.72
C THR A 377 -18.53 25.60 27.37
N SER A 378 -17.48 24.76 27.40
CA SER A 378 -16.96 24.05 26.22
C SER A 378 -17.75 22.79 25.88
N HIS A 379 -18.65 22.37 26.78
CA HIS A 379 -19.35 21.10 26.65
C HIS A 379 -20.48 21.17 25.62
N THR A 380 -20.44 20.23 24.67
CA THR A 380 -21.49 20.01 23.65
C THR A 380 -22.88 19.80 24.27
N THR A 381 -22.95 19.34 25.51
CA THR A 381 -24.20 19.20 26.26
C THR A 381 -24.86 20.56 26.57
N ALA A 382 -24.08 21.60 26.87
CA ALA A 382 -24.60 22.94 27.12
C ALA A 382 -25.21 23.56 25.85
N TRP A 383 -24.60 23.31 24.69
CA TRP A 383 -25.16 23.67 23.38
C TRP A 383 -26.46 22.91 23.10
N ALA A 384 -26.51 21.61 23.42
CA ALA A 384 -27.72 20.81 23.23
C ALA A 384 -28.88 21.27 24.13
N GLU A 385 -28.59 21.68 25.36
CA GLU A 385 -29.57 22.26 26.28
C GLU A 385 -30.05 23.63 25.80
N ALA A 386 -29.13 24.54 25.47
CA ALA A 386 -29.48 25.86 24.93
C ALA A 386 -30.32 25.77 23.65
N ALA A 387 -30.00 24.83 22.74
CA ALA A 387 -30.79 24.58 21.54
C ALA A 387 -32.19 24.06 21.86
N ARG A 388 -32.33 23.23 22.91
CA ARG A 388 -33.64 22.75 23.39
C ARG A 388 -34.46 23.89 23.99
N ASP A 389 -33.83 24.75 24.77
CA ASP A 389 -34.48 25.90 25.41
C ASP A 389 -34.92 26.93 24.37
N ALA A 390 -34.07 27.27 23.39
CA ALA A 390 -34.42 28.13 22.26
C ALA A 390 -35.62 27.56 21.48
N ARG A 391 -35.59 26.26 21.18
CA ARG A 391 -36.70 25.58 20.48
C ARG A 391 -38.01 25.63 21.26
N ASN A 392 -37.95 25.52 22.59
CA ASN A 392 -39.15 25.61 23.43
C ASN A 392 -39.67 27.06 23.47
N GLY A 393 -38.78 28.05 23.60
CA GLY A 393 -39.15 29.47 23.52
C GLY A 393 -39.83 29.82 22.20
N ASP A 394 -39.30 29.35 21.07
CA ASP A 394 -39.90 29.56 19.75
C ASP A 394 -41.29 28.93 19.64
N LYS A 395 -41.48 27.72 20.19
CA LYS A 395 -42.79 27.06 20.22
C LYS A 395 -43.80 27.89 21.01
N ASP A 396 -43.41 28.44 22.15
CA ASP A 396 -44.30 29.26 22.98
C ASP A 396 -44.66 30.58 22.29
N ILE A 397 -43.70 31.21 21.58
CA ILE A 397 -43.95 32.41 20.77
C ILE A 397 -44.89 32.09 19.60
N ILE A 398 -44.68 30.98 18.90
CA ILE A 398 -45.56 30.55 17.81
C ILE A 398 -46.96 30.23 18.33
N HIS A 399 -47.05 29.51 19.45
CA HIS A 399 -48.33 29.15 20.07
C HIS A 399 -49.11 30.39 20.51
N SER A 400 -48.46 31.34 21.19
CA SER A 400 -49.10 32.60 21.59
C SER A 400 -49.58 33.40 20.38
N ARG A 401 -48.77 33.50 19.31
CA ARG A 401 -49.18 34.13 18.05
C ARG A 401 -50.37 33.43 17.40
N LEU A 402 -50.38 32.10 17.41
CA LEU A 402 -51.47 31.30 16.85
C LEU A 402 -52.78 31.54 17.62
N VAL A 403 -52.74 31.52 18.95
CA VAL A 403 -53.91 31.84 19.80
C VAL A 403 -54.40 33.27 19.57
N THR A 404 -53.50 34.25 19.46
CA THR A 404 -53.91 35.63 19.11
C THR A 404 -54.53 35.72 17.71
N GLY A 405 -54.03 34.92 16.77
CA GLY A 405 -54.61 34.82 15.42
C GLY A 405 -56.01 34.20 15.44
N GLU A 406 -56.19 33.09 16.16
CA GLU A 406 -57.48 32.41 16.30
C GLU A 406 -58.53 33.32 16.95
N THR A 407 -58.17 33.98 18.05
CA THR A 407 -59.08 34.93 18.72
C THR A 407 -59.43 36.13 17.84
N SER A 408 -58.48 36.61 17.03
CA SER A 408 -58.76 37.65 16.02
C SER A 408 -59.69 37.16 14.91
N ILE A 409 -59.53 35.92 14.43
CA ILE A 409 -60.39 35.31 13.41
C ILE A 409 -61.81 35.10 13.96
N ASP A 410 -61.94 34.60 15.19
CA ASP A 410 -63.23 34.41 15.83
C ASP A 410 -63.93 35.75 16.12
N GLY A 411 -63.16 36.79 16.46
CA GLY A 411 -63.66 38.16 16.52
C GLY A 411 -64.22 38.63 15.18
N ALA A 412 -63.46 38.46 14.09
CA ALA A 412 -63.91 38.82 12.74
C ALA A 412 -65.15 38.01 12.30
N ARG A 413 -65.22 36.71 12.63
CA ARG A 413 -66.41 35.87 12.37
C ARG A 413 -67.65 36.39 13.10
N LYS A 414 -67.53 36.80 14.37
CA LYS A 414 -68.65 37.37 15.13
C LYS A 414 -69.14 38.68 14.51
N VAL A 415 -68.22 39.55 14.08
CA VAL A 415 -68.59 40.80 13.38
C VAL A 415 -69.32 40.48 12.07
N LEU A 416 -68.81 39.56 11.26
CA LEU A 416 -69.47 39.13 10.02
C LEU A 416 -70.86 38.54 10.26
N ALA A 417 -71.02 37.69 11.28
CA ALA A 417 -72.32 37.11 11.64
C ALA A 417 -73.32 38.21 12.07
N SER A 418 -72.88 39.20 12.86
CA SER A 418 -73.73 40.33 13.24
C SER A 418 -74.13 41.22 12.05
N ALA A 419 -73.22 41.43 11.09
CA ALA A 419 -73.51 42.18 9.87
C ALA A 419 -74.49 41.45 8.94
N GLN A 420 -74.45 40.11 8.91
CA GLN A 420 -75.42 39.30 8.15
C GLN A 420 -76.82 39.30 8.77
N MET A 421 -76.94 39.38 10.10
CA MET A 421 -78.25 39.45 10.78
C MET A 421 -78.92 40.83 10.71
N SER A 422 -78.16 41.90 10.43
CA SER A 422 -78.67 43.27 10.31
C SER A 422 -79.14 43.62 8.88
N ARG A 423 -79.18 42.65 7.97
CA ARG A 423 -79.53 42.79 6.56
C ARG A 423 -80.77 41.96 6.27
#